data_AF-A0A7W1ZYQ3-F1
#
_entry.id   AF-A0A7W1ZYQ3-F1
#
_cell.length_a   1.000
_cell.length_b   1.000
_cell.length_c   1.000
_cell.angle_alpha   90.00
_cell.angle_beta   90.00
_cell.angle_gamma   90.00
#
_symmetry.space_group_name_H-M   'P 1'
#
loop_
_entity.id
_entity.type
_entity.pdbx_description
1 polymer ?
#
loop_
_entity_poly.entity_id
_entity_poly.type
_entity_poly.pdbx_seq_one_letter_code
_entity_poly.pdbx_strand_id
1 'polypeptide(L)'
;MITLEDARRIISAAEKEAEKVGQPMNVAVADAGGNLVAHVRMDNAWLGSIDISIKKAWTSRAFDITTKDLADNSQSGDQFFGIHASNSGKVMIFAGGIPLKKDGK
;
A
#
# COMPACT_ATOMS: atom_id res chain seq x y z
N MET A 1 -8.30 -15.10 1.69
CA MET A 1 -6.83 -15.31 1.64
C MET A 1 -6.37 -14.89 0.25
N ILE A 2 -5.36 -14.02 0.17
CA ILE A 2 -4.75 -13.63 -1.10
C ILE A 2 -3.73 -14.69 -1.48
N THR A 3 -3.88 -15.29 -2.66
CA THR A 3 -2.88 -16.21 -3.22
C THR A 3 -1.79 -15.43 -3.97
N LEU A 4 -0.66 -16.08 -4.27
CA LEU A 4 0.37 -15.50 -5.15
C LEU A 4 -0.19 -15.18 -6.54
N GLU A 5 -1.11 -16.00 -7.06
CA GLU A 5 -1.77 -15.77 -8.35
C GLU A 5 -2.63 -14.50 -8.30
N ASP A 6 -3.42 -14.31 -7.25
CA ASP A 6 -4.19 -13.08 -7.04
C ASP A 6 -3.27 -11.86 -6.98
N ALA A 7 -2.16 -11.95 -6.23
CA ALA A 7 -1.19 -10.88 -6.12
C ALA A 7 -0.57 -10.50 -7.47
N ARG A 8 -0.20 -11.50 -8.30
CA ARG A 8 0.31 -11.28 -9.67
C ARG A 8 -0.73 -10.62 -10.57
N ARG A 9 -2.01 -11.01 -10.47
CA ARG A 9 -3.09 -10.36 -11.22
C ARG A 9 -3.27 -8.89 -10.82
N ILE A 10 -3.24 -8.59 -9.53
CA ILE A 10 -3.33 -7.22 -9.01
C ILE A 10 -2.15 -6.38 -9.51
N ILE A 11 -0.94 -6.92 -9.41
CA ILE A 11 0.28 -6.26 -9.90
C ILE A 11 0.18 -5.98 -11.39
N SER A 12 -0.20 -6.97 -12.21
CA SER A 12 -0.33 -6.78 -13.66
C SER A 12 -1.38 -5.72 -14.02
N ALA A 13 -2.48 -5.62 -13.27
CA ALA A 13 -3.46 -4.57 -13.47
C ALA A 13 -2.90 -3.18 -13.13
N ALA A 14 -2.14 -3.06 -12.03
CA ALA A 14 -1.50 -1.82 -11.62
C ALA A 14 -0.40 -1.37 -12.61
N GLU A 15 0.41 -2.30 -13.12
CA GLU A 15 1.42 -2.03 -14.16
C GLU A 15 0.79 -1.49 -15.44
N LYS A 16 -0.29 -2.11 -15.92
CA LYS A 16 -1.04 -1.63 -17.09
C LYS A 16 -1.58 -0.22 -16.90
N GLU A 17 -2.03 0.12 -15.69
CA GLU A 17 -2.50 1.47 -15.41
C GLU A 17 -1.34 2.47 -15.32
N ALA A 18 -0.24 2.08 -14.68
CA ALA A 18 0.99 2.86 -14.60
C ALA A 18 1.55 3.21 -15.99
N GLU A 19 1.50 2.26 -16.94
CA GLU A 19 1.85 2.48 -18.34
C GLU A 19 0.94 3.51 -19.01
N LYS A 20 -0.39 3.43 -18.82
CA LYS A 20 -1.33 4.39 -19.41
C LYS A 20 -1.12 5.82 -18.91
N VAL A 21 -0.81 5.97 -17.63
CA VAL A 21 -0.57 7.31 -17.03
C VAL A 21 0.86 7.80 -17.23
N GLY A 22 1.74 6.97 -17.81
CA GLY A 22 3.13 7.33 -18.09
C GLY A 22 4.01 7.48 -16.85
N GLN A 23 3.65 6.84 -15.73
CA GLN A 23 4.38 6.95 -14.46
C GLN A 23 4.78 5.56 -13.95
N PRO A 24 6.07 5.20 -13.95
CA PRO A 24 6.53 3.92 -13.42
C PRO A 24 6.32 3.84 -11.90
N MET A 25 5.86 2.68 -11.43
CA MET A 25 5.42 2.46 -10.05
C MET A 25 6.18 1.33 -9.34
N ASN A 26 6.14 1.36 -8.01
CA ASN A 26 6.37 0.19 -7.17
C ASN A 26 5.01 -0.32 -6.69
N VAL A 27 4.76 -1.62 -6.80
CA VAL A 27 3.48 -2.24 -6.44
C VAL A 27 3.74 -3.38 -5.47
N ALA A 28 3.15 -3.30 -4.27
CA ALA A 28 3.25 -4.31 -3.23
C ALA A 28 1.86 -4.87 -2.90
N VAL A 29 1.79 -6.18 -2.67
CA VAL A 29 0.59 -6.88 -2.20
C VAL A 29 0.92 -7.63 -0.92
N ALA A 30 0.11 -7.42 0.12
CA ALA A 30 0.21 -8.12 1.40
C ALA A 30 -0.98 -9.06 1.63
N ASP A 31 -0.77 -10.09 2.45
CA ASP A 31 -1.82 -11.01 2.87
C ASP A 31 -2.65 -10.48 4.06
N ALA A 32 -3.60 -11.29 4.55
CA ALA A 32 -4.45 -10.92 5.68
C ALA A 32 -3.70 -10.80 7.03
N GLY A 33 -2.47 -11.31 7.12
CA GLY A 33 -1.57 -11.09 8.25
C GLY A 33 -0.68 -9.86 8.09
N GLY A 34 -0.78 -9.14 6.97
CA GLY A 34 0.09 -8.02 6.63
C GLY A 34 1.47 -8.48 6.11
N ASN A 35 1.67 -9.76 5.81
CA ASN A 35 2.93 -10.26 5.27
C ASN A 35 3.01 -9.98 3.77
N LEU A 36 4.20 -9.63 3.28
CA LEU A 36 4.41 -9.38 1.86
C LEU A 36 4.23 -10.68 1.05
N VAL A 37 3.34 -10.64 0.07
CA VAL A 37 3.10 -11.77 -0.86
C VAL A 37 3.90 -11.58 -2.14
N ALA A 38 3.85 -10.36 -2.70
CA ALA A 38 4.57 -10.01 -3.91
C ALA A 38 4.88 -8.51 -3.96
N HIS A 39 5.98 -8.17 -4.60
CA HIS A 39 6.36 -6.80 -4.90
C HIS A 39 7.05 -6.74 -6.26
N VAL A 40 6.73 -5.71 -7.05
CA VAL A 40 7.48 -5.35 -8.25
C VAL A 40 7.88 -3.88 -8.22
N ARG A 41 9.02 -3.59 -8.83
CA ARG A 41 9.45 -2.24 -9.17
C ARG A 41 9.54 -2.16 -10.68
N MET A 42 8.73 -1.32 -11.30
CA MET A 42 8.87 -1.02 -12.72
C MET A 42 10.19 -0.31 -12.98
N ASP A 43 10.72 -0.47 -14.19
CA ASP A 43 11.92 0.25 -14.60
C ASP A 43 11.73 1.76 -14.44
N ASN A 44 12.80 2.45 -14.00
CA ASN A 44 12.81 3.89 -13.70
C ASN A 44 11.88 4.36 -12.56
N ALA A 45 11.14 3.46 -11.89
CA ALA A 45 10.41 3.83 -10.67
C ALA A 45 11.38 4.18 -9.54
N TRP A 46 11.01 5.13 -8.69
CA TRP A 46 11.84 5.62 -7.58
C TRP A 46 12.26 4.49 -6.63
N LEU A 47 13.55 4.48 -6.25
CA LEU A 47 14.10 3.50 -5.30
C LEU A 47 13.47 3.65 -3.91
N GLY A 48 13.26 4.88 -3.44
CA GLY A 48 12.59 5.13 -2.17
C GLY A 48 11.14 4.63 -2.13
N SER A 49 10.50 4.43 -3.29
CA SER A 49 9.13 3.93 -3.36
C SER A 49 9.00 2.41 -3.14
N ILE A 50 10.10 1.66 -3.13
CA ILE A 50 10.11 0.23 -2.77
C ILE A 50 9.53 0.06 -1.36
N ASP A 51 10.19 0.64 -0.36
CA ASP A 51 9.78 0.56 1.04
C ASP A 51 8.41 1.21 1.29
N ILE A 52 8.17 2.37 0.65
CA ILE A 52 6.89 3.08 0.76
C ILE A 52 5.72 2.20 0.29
N SER A 53 5.85 1.51 -0.85
CA SER A 53 4.76 0.67 -1.37
C SER A 53 4.44 -0.51 -0.44
N ILE A 54 5.48 -1.16 0.08
CA ILE A 54 5.37 -2.27 1.05
C ILE A 54 4.68 -1.77 2.33
N LYS A 55 5.11 -0.62 2.86
CA LYS A 55 4.52 -0.02 4.05
C LYS A 55 3.09 0.46 3.84
N LYS A 56 2.73 0.95 2.65
CA LYS A 56 1.34 1.28 2.30
C LYS A 56 0.43 0.05 2.29
N ALA A 57 0.90 -1.06 1.70
CA ALA A 57 0.17 -2.33 1.73
C ALA A 57 -0.02 -2.83 3.17
N TRP A 58 1.05 -2.81 3.97
CA TRP A 58 0.99 -3.18 5.39
C TRP A 58 0.04 -2.27 6.18
N THR A 59 0.16 -0.95 6.02
CA THR A 59 -0.68 0.04 6.72
C THR A 59 -2.15 -0.18 6.43
N SER A 60 -2.50 -0.35 5.15
CA SER A 60 -3.89 -0.54 4.76
C SER A 60 -4.50 -1.78 5.38
N ARG A 61 -3.70 -2.86 5.48
CA ARG A 61 -4.14 -4.09 6.13
C ARG A 61 -4.17 -3.96 7.65
N ALA A 62 -3.19 -3.31 8.27
CA ALA A 62 -3.09 -3.19 9.72
C ALA A 62 -4.26 -2.41 10.34
N PHE A 63 -4.83 -1.46 9.60
CA PHE A 63 -5.91 -0.57 10.08
C PHE A 63 -7.22 -0.72 9.29
N ASP A 64 -7.30 -1.62 8.31
CA ASP A 64 -8.47 -1.85 7.47
C ASP A 64 -9.07 -0.57 6.84
N ILE A 65 -8.18 0.35 6.46
CA ILE A 65 -8.49 1.68 5.95
C ILE A 65 -7.55 2.02 4.78
N THR A 66 -7.96 2.91 3.87
CA THR A 66 -7.01 3.43 2.89
C THR A 66 -5.96 4.29 3.59
N THR A 67 -4.73 4.28 3.08
CA THR A 67 -3.69 5.19 3.62
C THR A 67 -4.01 6.66 3.36
N LYS A 68 -4.93 6.94 2.43
CA LYS A 68 -5.47 8.28 2.20
C LYS A 68 -6.35 8.72 3.37
N ASP A 69 -7.35 7.92 3.76
CA ASP A 69 -8.29 8.31 4.81
C ASP A 69 -7.63 8.32 6.20
N LEU A 70 -6.60 7.47 6.40
CA LEU A 70 -5.76 7.56 7.59
C LEU A 70 -4.99 8.89 7.65
N ALA A 71 -4.50 9.39 6.50
CA ALA A 71 -3.79 10.66 6.42
C ALA A 71 -4.66 11.83 6.87
N ASP A 72 -5.94 11.83 6.48
CA ASP A 72 -6.90 12.88 6.80
C ASP A 72 -7.14 13.01 8.32
N ASN A 73 -6.90 11.95 9.10
CA ASN A 73 -7.03 11.94 10.58
C ASN A 73 -5.69 12.07 11.32
N SER A 74 -4.57 12.18 10.59
CA SER A 74 -3.21 12.16 11.14
C SER A 74 -2.52 13.52 11.09
N GLN A 75 -3.23 14.58 10.69
CA GLN A 75 -2.67 15.94 10.63
C GLN A 75 -2.47 16.53 12.03
N SER A 76 -1.73 17.64 12.10
CA SER A 76 -1.53 18.34 13.37
C SER A 76 -2.87 18.84 13.93
N GLY A 77 -3.17 18.43 15.18
CA GLY A 77 -4.42 18.73 15.84
C GLY A 77 -5.49 17.64 15.72
N ASP A 78 -5.32 16.65 14.82
CA ASP A 78 -6.26 15.55 14.66
C ASP A 78 -5.96 14.35 15.58
N GLN A 79 -6.94 13.45 15.69
CA GLN A 79 -6.93 12.33 16.63
C GLN A 79 -5.70 11.42 16.52
N PHE A 80 -5.17 11.20 15.31
CA PHE A 80 -4.03 10.32 15.06
C PHE A 80 -2.73 11.07 14.74
N PHE A 81 -2.61 12.33 15.17
CA PHE A 81 -1.35 13.07 15.03
C PHE A 81 -0.17 12.26 15.59
N GLY A 82 0.86 12.05 14.78
CA GLY A 82 2.06 11.30 15.15
C GLY A 82 2.00 9.78 14.94
N ILE A 83 0.88 9.22 14.45
CA ILE A 83 0.74 7.76 14.26
C ILE A 83 1.81 7.16 13.33
N HIS A 84 2.32 7.95 12.38
CA HIS A 84 3.39 7.54 11.46
C HIS A 84 4.68 7.09 12.17
N ALA A 85 4.94 7.59 13.39
CA ALA A 85 6.10 7.20 14.19
C ALA A 85 5.90 5.85 14.91
N SER A 86 4.67 5.36 15.01
CA SER A 86 4.36 4.06 15.62
C SER A 86 4.86 2.90 14.75
N ASN A 87 4.81 1.67 15.29
CA ASN A 87 5.15 0.45 14.56
C ASN A 87 6.54 0.52 13.89
N SER A 88 7.50 1.19 14.52
CA SER A 88 8.85 1.42 13.99
C SER A 88 8.85 2.11 12.62
N GLY A 89 7.98 3.11 12.42
CA GLY A 89 7.92 3.90 11.19
C GLY A 89 7.31 3.17 9.99
N LYS A 90 6.49 2.14 10.24
CA LYS A 90 5.81 1.37 9.18
C LYS A 90 4.54 2.03 8.67
N VAL A 91 3.93 2.94 9.44
CA VAL A 91 2.64 3.53 9.09
C VAL A 91 2.84 4.65 8.06
N MET A 92 2.29 4.47 6.85
CA MET A 92 2.30 5.49 5.79
C MET A 92 0.99 6.27 5.77
N ILE A 93 1.09 7.58 5.96
CA ILE A 93 -0.05 8.50 6.07
C ILE A 93 -0.18 9.40 4.84
N PHE A 94 -0.19 8.78 3.66
CA PHE A 94 -0.57 9.43 2.40
C PHE A 94 -1.07 8.40 1.38
N ALA A 95 -1.83 8.86 0.39
CA ALA A 95 -2.58 8.02 -0.55
C ALA A 95 -1.73 6.97 -1.30
N GLY A 96 -2.29 5.77 -1.49
CA GLY A 96 -1.75 4.72 -2.37
C GLY A 96 -1.92 3.29 -1.84
N GLY A 97 -2.14 3.12 -0.54
CA GLY A 97 -2.53 1.84 0.04
C GLY A 97 -4.04 1.70 0.09
N ILE A 98 -4.56 0.55 -0.34
CA ILE A 98 -5.99 0.22 -0.40
C ILE A 98 -6.20 -1.19 0.18
N PRO A 99 -7.11 -1.39 1.14
CA PRO A 99 -7.49 -2.71 1.60
C PRO A 99 -8.14 -3.53 0.48
N LEU A 100 -7.67 -4.75 0.26
CA LEU A 100 -8.28 -5.68 -0.67
C LEU A 100 -9.46 -6.37 0.01
N LYS A 101 -10.61 -6.41 -0.67
CA LYS A 101 -11.80 -7.11 -0.17
C LYS A 101 -12.28 -8.15 -1.17
N LYS A 102 -12.64 -9.33 -0.69
CA LYS A 102 -13.29 -10.41 -1.43
C LYS A 102 -14.50 -10.87 -0.63
N ASP A 103 -15.68 -10.83 -1.25
CA ASP A 103 -16.95 -11.20 -0.61
C ASP A 103 -17.22 -10.39 0.68
N GLY A 104 -16.85 -9.10 0.65
CA GLY A 104 -17.02 -8.17 1.77
C GLY A 104 -16.00 -8.31 2.90
N LYS A 105 -15.00 -9.19 2.77
CA LYS A 105 -13.94 -9.43 3.76
C LYS A 105 -12.56 -9.09 3.23
#